data_AF-A0A925LD71-F1
#
_entry.id   AF-A0A925LD71-F1
#
_cell.length_a   1.000
_cell.length_b   1.000
_cell.length_c   1.000
_cell.angle_alpha   90.00
_cell.angle_beta   90.00
_cell.angle_gamma   90.00
#
_symmetry.space_group_name_H-M   'P 1'
#
loop_
_entity.id
_entity.type
_entity.pdbx_description
1 polymer ?
#
loop_
_entity_poly.entity_id
_entity_poly.type
_entity_poly.pdbx_seq_one_letter_code
_entity_poly.pdbx_strand_id
1 'polypeptide(L)' 'NEALLAALVGHLHGETLLSVSCGLTLPQAWTRTATAAQWKASPAHMPADTPAVFSLLAR' A
#
# COMPACT_ATOMS: atom_id res chain seq x y z
N ASN A 1 -8.16 -4.20 4.27
CA ASN A 1 -6.93 -3.52 3.82
C ASN A 1 -6.53 -3.85 2.39
N GLU A 2 -6.41 -5.13 2.05
CA GLU A 2 -6.00 -5.57 0.71
C GLU A 2 -6.90 -5.05 -0.41
N ALA A 3 -8.22 -5.05 -0.21
CA ALA A 3 -9.17 -4.49 -1.18
C ALA A 3 -8.95 -3.00 -1.47
N LEU A 4 -8.57 -2.21 -0.46
CA LEU A 4 -8.27 -0.80 -0.63
C LEU A 4 -6.96 -0.59 -1.40
N LEU A 5 -5.92 -1.38 -1.07
CA LEU A 5 -4.67 -1.37 -1.83
C LEU A 5 -4.92 -1.72 -3.30
N ALA A 6 -5.69 -2.78 -3.57
CA ALA A 6 -6.04 -3.19 -4.92
C ALA A 6 -6.82 -2.10 -5.68
N ALA A 7 -7.77 -1.44 -5.02
CA ALA A 7 -8.52 -0.32 -5.61
C ALA A 7 -7.61 0.87 -5.92
N LEU A 8 -6.74 1.29 -5.00
CA LEU A 8 -5.81 2.39 -5.21
C LEU A 8 -4.87 2.09 -6.36
N VAL A 9 -4.25 0.92 -6.34
CA VAL A 9 -3.34 0.48 -7.38
C VAL A 9 -4.06 0.40 -8.74
N GLY A 10 -5.32 -0.05 -8.77
CA GLY A 10 -6.15 -0.09 -9.97
C GLY A 10 -6.44 1.29 -10.60
N HIS A 11 -6.71 2.30 -9.77
CA HIS A 11 -7.17 3.62 -10.24
C HIS A 11 -6.09 4.71 -10.30
N LEU A 12 -4.98 4.56 -9.57
CA LEU A 12 -3.89 5.54 -9.58
C LEU A 12 -3.05 5.42 -10.86
N HIS A 13 -2.46 6.55 -11.26
CA HIS A 13 -1.50 6.58 -12.36
C HIS A 13 -0.29 5.71 -12.01
N GLY A 14 0.28 5.01 -13.00
CA GLY A 14 1.35 4.03 -12.77
C GLY A 14 2.57 4.58 -12.04
N GLU A 15 2.85 5.88 -12.21
CA GLU A 15 3.95 6.60 -11.57
C GLU A 15 3.61 7.22 -10.21
N THR A 16 2.33 7.21 -9.81
CA THR A 16 1.91 7.72 -8.50
C THR A 16 2.60 6.92 -7.41
N LEU A 17 3.33 7.61 -6.53
CA LEU A 17 3.94 6.99 -5.36
C LEU A 17 2.87 6.70 -4.31
N LEU A 18 2.83 5.44 -3.88
CA LEU A 18 1.97 4.94 -2.83
C LEU A 18 2.85 4.35 -1.71
N SER A 19 2.69 4.88 -0.51
CA SER A 19 3.27 4.36 0.72
C SER A 19 2.20 3.66 1.54
N VAL A 20 2.50 2.46 1.99
CA VAL A 20 1.66 1.66 2.87
C VAL A 20 2.46 1.30 4.11
N SER A 21 1.94 1.66 5.27
CA SER A 21 2.48 1.27 6.58
C SER A 21 1.45 0.41 7.28
N CYS A 22 1.78 -0.85 7.54
CA CYS A 22 0.89 -1.80 8.22
C CYS A 22 1.42 -2.09 9.62
N GLY A 23 0.53 -2.09 10.61
CA GLY A 23 0.82 -2.58 11.96
C GLY A 23 1.93 -1.81 12.66
N LEU A 24 2.04 -0.49 12.49
CA LEU A 24 3.11 0.36 13.05
C LEU A 24 3.45 0.13 14.52
N THR A 25 2.50 -0.37 15.32
CA THR A 25 2.67 -0.68 16.76
C THR A 25 2.88 -2.17 17.06
N LEU A 26 2.96 -3.02 16.04
CA LEU A 26 3.04 -4.47 16.17
C LEU A 26 4.43 -4.98 15.74
N PRO A 27 4.91 -6.11 16.27
CA PRO A 27 6.19 -6.70 15.84
C PRO A 27 6.26 -7.04 14.34
N GLN A 28 5.11 -7.21 13.69
CA GLN A 28 5.01 -7.51 12.26
C GLN A 28 4.86 -6.23 11.41
N ALA A 29 5.17 -5.07 11.99
CA ALA A 29 5.10 -3.79 11.30
C ALA A 29 5.93 -3.82 10.03
N TRP A 30 5.38 -3.29 8.96
CA TRP A 30 6.15 -3.04 7.75
C TRP A 30 5.71 -1.74 7.11
N THR A 31 6.64 -1.11 6.40
CA THR A 31 6.36 0.04 5.56
C THR A 31 6.99 -0.19 4.21
N ARG A 32 6.22 0.04 3.14
CA ARG A 32 6.71 -0.03 1.77
C ARG A 32 6.22 1.18 1.01
N THR A 33 7.14 1.82 0.31
CA THR A 33 6.84 2.89 -0.65
C THR A 33 7.23 2.40 -2.03
N ALA A 34 6.29 2.44 -2.96
CA ALA A 34 6.52 2.06 -4.34
C ALA A 34 5.53 2.79 -5.26
N THR A 35 5.81 2.85 -6.56
CA THR A 35 4.84 3.39 -7.52
C THR A 35 3.64 2.44 -7.65
N ALA A 36 2.48 2.95 -8.08
CA ALA A 36 1.30 2.11 -8.30
C ALA A 36 1.62 0.95 -9.28
N ALA A 37 2.46 1.17 -10.30
CA ALA A 37 2.92 0.11 -11.19
C ALA A 37 3.76 -0.96 -10.47
N GLN A 38 4.67 -0.56 -9.58
CA GLN A 38 5.47 -1.50 -8.79
C GLN A 38 4.62 -2.30 -7.79
N TRP A 39 3.58 -1.68 -7.24
CA TRP A 39 2.58 -2.37 -6.42
C TRP A 39 1.77 -3.40 -7.21
N LYS A 40 1.40 -3.12 -8.48
CA LYS A 40 0.78 -4.12 -9.38
C LYS A 40 1.71 -5.30 -9.62
N ALA A 41 2.97 -5.02 -9.92
CA ALA A 41 3.96 -6.04 -10.27
C ALA A 41 4.35 -6.93 -9.08
N SER A 42 4.30 -6.38 -7.87
CA SER A 42 4.68 -7.08 -6.65
C SER A 42 3.72 -6.68 -5.51
N PRO A 43 2.54 -7.34 -5.44
CA PRO A 43 1.60 -7.10 -4.35
C PRO A 43 2.22 -7.54 -3.01
N ALA A 44 1.93 -6.78 -1.95
CA ALA A 44 2.30 -7.19 -0.59
C ALA A 44 1.11 -7.85 0.10
N HIS A 45 1.38 -8.87 0.90
CA HIS A 45 0.37 -9.47 1.76
C HIS A 45 0.00 -8.49 2.88
N MET A 46 -1.28 -8.10 2.94
CA MET A 46 -1.80 -7.24 4.01
C MET A 46 -2.72 -8.05 4.92
N PRO A 47 -2.40 -8.20 6.21
CA PRO A 47 -3.33 -8.79 7.16
C PRO A 47 -4.64 -8.00 7.21
N ALA A 48 -5.76 -8.71 7.25
CA ALA A 48 -7.09 -8.09 7.33
C ALA A 48 -7.34 -7.38 8.68
N ASP A 49 -6.81 -7.93 9.77
CA ASP A 49 -7.03 -7.48 11.16
C ASP A 49 -5.95 -6.53 11.70
N THR A 50 -5.19 -5.87 10.82
CA THR A 50 -4.10 -4.98 11.25
C THR A 50 -4.34 -3.56 10.74
N PRO A 51 -4.22 -2.51 11.56
CA PRO A 51 -4.38 -1.15 11.07
C PRO A 51 -3.33 -0.84 10.02
N ALA A 52 -3.74 -0.18 8.94
CA ALA A 52 -2.85 0.22 7.86
C ALA A 52 -3.11 1.68 7.46
N VAL A 53 -2.01 2.40 7.23
CA VAL A 53 -2.00 3.78 6.78
C VAL A 53 -1.55 3.80 5.33
N PHE A 54 -2.31 4.53 4.50
CA PHE A 54 -2.04 4.72 3.08
C PHE A 54 -1.74 6.20 2.83
N SER A 55 -0.59 6.48 2.23
CA SER A 55 -0.20 7.83 1.83
C SER A 55 0.10 7.85 0.33
N LEU A 56 -0.49 8.78 -0.40
CA LEU A 56 -0.31 8.92 -1.84
C LEU A 56 0.26 10.30 -2.18
N LEU A 57 1.17 10.33 -3.15
CA LEU A 57 1.66 11.59 -3.71
C LEU A 57 0.84 11.93 -4.94
N ALA A 58 -0.16 12.79 -4.77
CA ALA A 58 -0.87 13.39 -5.89
C ALA A 58 0.09 14.35 -6.62
N ARG A 59 0.32 14.09 -7.91
CA ARG A 59 1.05 14.97 -8.81
C ARG A 59 0.10 15.50 -9.87
#